data_AF-A0A1Q4F9M6-F1
#
_entry.id   AF-A0A1Q4F9M6-F1
#
_cell.length_a   1.000
_cell.length_b   1.000
_cell.length_c   1.000
_cell.angle_alpha   90.00
_cell.angle_beta   90.00
_cell.angle_gamma   90.00
#
_symmetry.space_group_name_H-M   'P 1'
#
loop_
_entity.id
_entity.type
_entity.pdbx_description
1 polymer ?
#
loop_
_entity_poly.entity_id
_entity_poly.type
_entity_poly.pdbx_seq_one_letter_code
_entity_poly.pdbx_strand_id
1 'polypeptide(L)'
;MGKNDGNDFAKFKVAYALNKLLQKNKKIYERNRKQGIEDLLLDHSFDRIASRTGLRIATISEVFNGKADPKFSTISLILQSLRVNYSGFGRLLDNVTDAEAKAYMDAKLPSKKIRTR
;
A
#
# COMPACT_ATOMS: atom_id res chain seq x y z
N MET A 1 27.66 -8.01 -2.90
CA MET A 1 26.31 -7.83 -3.49
C MET A 1 25.45 -8.99 -3.04
N GLY A 2 24.51 -8.73 -2.13
CA GLY A 2 23.75 -9.77 -1.44
C GLY A 2 22.55 -10.24 -2.26
N LYS A 3 22.26 -11.53 -2.22
CA LYS A 3 21.15 -12.22 -2.93
C LYS A 3 19.72 -11.70 -2.60
N ASN A 4 19.55 -10.59 -1.87
CA ASN A 4 18.25 -10.09 -1.39
C ASN A 4 17.64 -8.94 -2.20
N ASP A 5 18.40 -8.28 -3.08
CA ASP A 5 17.96 -7.00 -3.67
C ASP A 5 16.73 -7.14 -4.60
N GLY A 6 16.58 -8.28 -5.29
CA GLY A 6 15.47 -8.51 -6.23
C GLY A 6 14.12 -8.83 -5.58
N ASN A 7 14.13 -9.53 -4.43
CA ASN A 7 12.91 -9.90 -3.72
C ASN A 7 12.31 -8.70 -2.96
N ASP A 8 13.17 -7.85 -2.41
CA ASP A 8 12.73 -6.64 -1.73
C ASP A 8 12.08 -5.65 -2.70
N PHE A 9 12.61 -5.53 -3.92
CA PHE A 9 12.06 -4.65 -4.95
C PHE A 9 10.63 -5.01 -5.36
N ALA A 10 10.33 -6.30 -5.53
CA ALA A 10 8.97 -6.76 -5.85
C ALA A 10 7.97 -6.42 -4.74
N LYS A 11 8.36 -6.56 -3.47
CA LYS A 11 7.54 -6.17 -2.31
C LYS A 11 7.27 -4.67 -2.28
N PHE A 12 8.27 -3.85 -2.61
CA PHE A 12 8.08 -2.40 -2.70
C PHE A 12 7.17 -1.98 -3.86
N LYS A 13 7.22 -2.68 -5.01
CA LYS A 13 6.26 -2.47 -6.11
C LYS A 13 4.83 -2.75 -5.66
N VAL A 14 4.60 -3.89 -5.01
CA VAL A 14 3.29 -4.25 -4.45
C VAL A 14 2.83 -3.22 -3.42
N ALA A 15 3.70 -2.86 -2.48
CA ALA A 15 3.41 -1.85 -1.46
C ALA A 15 3.04 -0.50 -2.10
N TYR A 16 3.80 -0.04 -3.09
CA TYR A 16 3.52 1.20 -3.81
C TYR A 16 2.19 1.15 -4.58
N ALA A 17 1.90 0.03 -5.25
CA ALA A 17 0.64 -0.20 -5.94
C ALA A 17 -0.57 -0.11 -4.98
N LEU A 18 -0.49 -0.76 -3.83
CA LEU A 18 -1.51 -0.68 -2.77
C LEU A 18 -1.65 0.75 -2.24
N ASN A 19 -0.53 1.48 -2.06
CA ASN A 19 -0.57 2.89 -1.66
C ASN A 19 -1.27 3.76 -2.71
N LYS A 20 -1.02 3.57 -4.01
CA LYS A 20 -1.72 4.29 -5.08
C LYS A 20 -3.24 4.10 -4.97
N LEU A 21 -3.70 2.88 -4.71
CA LEU A 21 -5.12 2.58 -4.51
C LEU A 21 -5.69 3.27 -3.26
N LEU A 22 -4.99 3.19 -2.13
CA LEU A 22 -5.43 3.86 -0.90
C LEU A 22 -5.48 5.39 -1.06
N GLN A 23 -4.50 5.98 -1.76
CA GLN A 23 -4.48 7.42 -2.03
C GLN A 23 -5.64 7.84 -2.96
N LYS A 24 -6.04 6.99 -3.91
CA LYS A 24 -7.25 7.21 -4.71
C LYS A 24 -8.48 7.26 -3.80
N ASN A 25 -8.64 6.31 -2.88
CA ASN A 25 -9.76 6.31 -1.94
C ASN A 25 -9.73 7.54 -1.02
N LYS A 26 -8.56 7.96 -0.53
CA LYS A 26 -8.40 9.21 0.24
C LYS A 26 -8.88 10.44 -0.54
N LYS A 27 -8.51 10.56 -1.81
CA LYS A 27 -8.96 11.68 -2.66
C LYS A 27 -10.47 11.69 -2.86
N ILE A 28 -11.09 10.52 -3.00
CA ILE A 28 -12.55 10.39 -3.10
C ILE A 28 -13.20 10.78 -1.77
N TYR A 29 -12.65 10.31 -0.65
CA TYR A 29 -13.14 10.66 0.69
C TYR A 29 -13.13 12.17 0.93
N GLU A 30 -12.01 12.85 0.64
CA GLU A 30 -11.90 14.30 0.81
C GLU A 30 -12.88 15.07 -0.10
N ARG A 31 -13.16 14.56 -1.30
CA ARG A 31 -14.17 15.14 -2.19
C ARG A 31 -15.57 14.97 -1.62
N ASN A 32 -15.94 13.76 -1.22
CA ASN A 32 -17.25 13.44 -0.66
C ASN A 32 -17.52 14.26 0.60
N ARG A 33 -16.51 14.36 1.49
CA ARG A 33 -16.58 15.18 2.70
C ARG A 33 -16.89 16.65 2.40
N LYS A 34 -16.26 17.24 1.38
CA LYS A 34 -16.54 18.64 0.95
C LYS A 34 -17.95 18.81 0.40
N GLN A 35 -18.56 17.74 -0.10
CA GLN A 35 -19.92 17.72 -0.62
C GLN A 35 -20.96 17.31 0.45
N GLY A 36 -20.54 17.08 1.70
CA GLY A 36 -21.42 16.58 2.77
C GLY A 36 -21.86 15.13 2.58
N ILE A 37 -21.19 14.37 1.72
CA ILE A 37 -21.52 12.97 1.44
C ILE A 37 -20.67 12.08 2.35
N GLU A 38 -21.33 11.24 3.15
CA GLU A 38 -20.67 10.20 3.94
C GLU A 38 -20.70 8.87 3.19
N ASP A 39 -19.53 8.40 2.73
CA ASP A 39 -19.38 7.10 2.08
C ASP A 39 -18.80 6.07 3.06
N LEU A 40 -19.69 5.36 3.75
CA LEU A 40 -19.35 4.31 4.72
C LEU A 40 -18.67 3.08 4.09
N LEU A 41 -18.73 2.97 2.77
CA LEU A 41 -18.19 1.84 2.02
C LEU A 41 -16.80 2.12 1.45
N LEU A 42 -16.29 3.34 1.64
CA LEU A 42 -14.99 3.78 1.15
C LEU A 42 -13.91 3.64 2.21
N ASP A 43 -13.11 2.59 2.09
CA ASP A 43 -11.98 2.36 2.96
C ASP A 43 -10.79 3.24 2.52
N HIS A 44 -10.60 4.35 3.23
CA HIS A 44 -9.60 5.39 2.93
C HIS A 44 -8.47 5.48 3.98
N SER A 45 -8.49 4.65 5.02
CA SER A 45 -7.46 4.59 6.07
C SER A 45 -7.14 3.14 6.46
N PHE A 46 -6.01 2.93 7.14
CA PHE A 46 -5.65 1.60 7.65
C PHE A 46 -6.66 1.10 8.69
N ASP A 47 -7.22 1.98 9.52
CA ASP A 47 -8.26 1.63 10.48
C ASP A 47 -9.53 1.11 9.79
N ARG A 48 -9.96 1.75 8.69
CA ARG A 48 -11.11 1.29 7.91
C ARG A 48 -10.85 -0.07 7.26
N ILE A 49 -9.67 -0.27 6.68
CA ILE A 49 -9.26 -1.56 6.12
C ILE A 49 -9.23 -2.63 7.23
N ALA A 50 -8.62 -2.34 8.38
CA ALA A 50 -8.53 -3.26 9.52
C ALA A 50 -9.92 -3.67 10.01
N SER A 51 -10.81 -2.69 10.20
CA SER A 51 -12.18 -2.92 10.63
C SER A 51 -12.96 -3.80 9.66
N ARG A 52 -12.79 -3.61 8.33
CA ARG A 52 -13.51 -4.40 7.33
C ARG A 52 -12.93 -5.80 7.10
N THR A 53 -11.62 -5.93 7.21
CA THR A 53 -10.90 -7.19 6.87
C THR A 53 -10.62 -8.08 8.07
N GLY A 54 -10.69 -7.54 9.29
CA GLY A 54 -10.23 -8.20 10.50
C GLY A 54 -8.70 -8.30 10.63
N LEU A 55 -7.95 -7.72 9.70
CA LEU A 55 -6.49 -7.69 9.76
C LEU A 55 -6.01 -6.72 10.85
N ARG A 56 -4.92 -7.07 11.54
CA ARG A 56 -4.26 -6.15 12.47
C ARG A 56 -3.72 -4.94 11.70
N ILE A 57 -3.91 -3.73 12.24
CA ILE A 57 -3.38 -2.49 11.66
C ILE A 57 -1.87 -2.58 11.42
N ALA A 58 -1.12 -3.20 12.35
CA ALA A 58 0.31 -3.42 12.20
C ALA A 58 0.64 -4.22 10.93
N THR A 59 -0.09 -5.31 10.67
CA THR A 59 0.07 -6.13 9.46
C THR A 59 -0.23 -5.32 8.19
N ILE A 60 -1.31 -4.53 8.19
CA ILE A 60 -1.63 -3.65 7.06
C ILE A 60 -0.48 -2.66 6.83
N SER A 61 -0.01 -2.02 7.90
CA SER A 61 1.11 -1.08 7.83
C SER A 61 2.38 -1.73 7.28
N GLU A 62 2.75 -2.93 7.73
CA GLU A 62 3.93 -3.64 7.23
C GLU A 62 3.82 -3.96 5.74
N VAL A 63 2.65 -4.43 5.28
CA VAL A 63 2.38 -4.67 3.85
C VAL A 63 2.47 -3.39 3.03
N PHE A 64 1.83 -2.32 3.49
CA PHE A 64 1.86 -1.03 2.80
C PHE A 64 3.23 -0.36 2.85
N ASN A 65 4.15 -0.80 3.72
CA ASN A 65 5.52 -0.29 3.77
C ASN A 65 6.55 -1.26 3.16
N GLY A 66 6.12 -2.38 2.54
CA GLY A 66 7.04 -3.36 1.95
C GLY A 66 7.90 -4.11 2.97
N LYS A 67 7.50 -4.10 4.26
CA LYS A 67 8.25 -4.72 5.37
C LYS A 67 7.86 -6.17 5.62
N ALA A 68 6.74 -6.60 5.08
CA ALA A 68 6.26 -7.97 5.15
C ALA A 68 6.15 -8.58 3.75
N ASP A 69 6.25 -9.90 3.69
CA ASP A 69 5.85 -10.69 2.53
C ASP A 69 4.41 -11.20 2.77
N PRO A 70 3.38 -10.49 2.28
CA PRO A 70 2.00 -10.84 2.58
C PRO A 70 1.62 -12.16 1.90
N LYS A 71 0.97 -13.03 2.68
CA LYS A 71 0.22 -14.16 2.12
C LYS A 71 -0.79 -13.65 1.09
N PHE A 72 -1.07 -14.47 0.07
CA PHE A 72 -2.08 -14.17 -0.94
C PHE A 72 -3.42 -13.76 -0.33
N SER A 73 -3.87 -14.46 0.72
CA SER A 73 -5.10 -14.16 1.46
C SER A 73 -5.11 -12.74 2.05
N THR A 74 -3.98 -12.25 2.55
CA THR A 74 -3.85 -10.88 3.07
C THR A 74 -4.02 -9.86 1.96
N ILE A 75 -3.41 -10.10 0.79
CA ILE A 75 -3.61 -9.26 -0.39
C ILE A 75 -5.07 -9.32 -0.85
N SER A 76 -5.71 -10.50 -0.87
CA SER A 76 -7.13 -10.66 -1.23
C SER A 76 -8.03 -9.74 -0.40
N LEU A 77 -7.86 -9.78 0.92
CA LEU A 77 -8.66 -9.01 1.87
C LEU A 77 -8.46 -7.50 1.69
N ILE A 78 -7.21 -7.06 1.50
CA ILE A 78 -6.91 -5.65 1.25
C ILE A 78 -7.54 -5.20 -0.07
N LEU A 79 -7.41 -5.97 -1.14
CA LEU A 79 -7.97 -5.62 -2.46
C LEU A 79 -9.50 -5.58 -2.43
N GLN A 80 -10.14 -6.52 -1.74
CA GLN A 80 -11.59 -6.53 -1.53
C GLN A 80 -12.06 -5.27 -0.78
N SER A 81 -11.36 -4.89 0.29
CA SER A 81 -11.61 -3.65 1.04
C SER A 81 -11.44 -2.40 0.16
N LEU A 82 -10.43 -2.38 -0.71
CA LEU A 82 -10.19 -1.31 -1.67
C LEU A 82 -11.09 -1.38 -2.92
N ARG A 83 -11.98 -2.39 -3.01
CA ARG A 83 -12.91 -2.61 -4.13
C ARG A 83 -12.20 -2.76 -5.49
N VAL A 84 -11.06 -3.44 -5.50
CA VAL A 84 -10.28 -3.73 -6.70
C VAL A 84 -10.14 -5.23 -6.85
N ASN A 85 -10.34 -5.75 -8.06
CA ASN A 85 -10.09 -7.15 -8.36
C ASN A 85 -8.63 -7.38 -8.79
N TYR A 86 -8.20 -8.64 -8.86
CA TYR A 86 -6.83 -9.00 -9.22
C TYR A 86 -6.41 -8.50 -10.60
N SER A 87 -7.31 -8.51 -11.58
CA SER A 87 -6.99 -8.01 -12.93
C SER A 87 -6.70 -6.52 -12.92
N GLY A 88 -7.51 -5.73 -12.20
CA GLY A 88 -7.30 -4.30 -12.02
C GLY A 88 -6.04 -3.99 -11.23
N PHE A 89 -5.74 -4.81 -10.21
CA PHE A 89 -4.50 -4.67 -9.44
C PHE A 89 -3.27 -5.02 -10.28
N GLY A 90 -3.30 -6.11 -11.05
CA GLY A 90 -2.21 -6.51 -11.94
C GLY A 90 -1.87 -5.42 -12.96
N ARG A 91 -2.89 -4.86 -13.64
CA ARG A 91 -2.70 -3.71 -14.54
C ARG A 91 -2.08 -2.51 -13.83
N LEU A 92 -2.47 -2.24 -12.58
CA LEU A 92 -1.89 -1.14 -11.82
C LEU A 92 -0.43 -1.41 -11.47
N LEU A 93 -0.10 -2.65 -11.11
CA LEU A 93 1.25 -3.10 -10.80
C LEU A 93 2.16 -3.04 -12.03
N ASP A 94 1.69 -3.48 -13.19
CA ASP A 94 2.45 -3.43 -14.46
C ASP A 94 2.78 -1.98 -14.88
N ASN A 95 1.92 -1.03 -14.49
CA ASN A 95 2.13 0.40 -14.72
C ASN A 95 3.05 1.07 -13.68
N VAL A 96 3.46 0.37 -12.62
CA VAL A 96 4.43 0.91 -11.65
C VAL A 96 5.83 0.84 -12.26
N THR A 97 6.41 2.00 -12.53
CA THR A 97 7.77 2.07 -13.04
C THR A 97 8.79 1.72 -11.95
N ASP A 98 9.95 1.24 -12.37
CA ASP A 98 11.03 0.92 -11.44
C ASP A 98 11.50 2.16 -10.66
N ALA A 99 11.48 3.32 -11.31
CA ALA A 99 11.83 4.61 -10.70
C ALA A 99 10.84 4.99 -9.59
N GLU A 100 9.54 4.84 -9.81
CA GLU A 100 8.52 5.09 -8.79
C GLU A 100 8.66 4.15 -7.59
N ALA A 101 8.87 2.86 -7.84
CA ALA A 101 9.04 1.87 -6.78
C ALA A 101 10.32 2.12 -5.96
N LYS A 102 11.42 2.48 -6.62
CA LYS A 102 12.68 2.83 -5.97
C LYS A 102 12.55 4.09 -5.12
N ALA A 103 11.94 5.15 -5.66
CA ALA A 103 11.68 6.37 -4.90
C ALA A 103 10.81 6.10 -3.66
N TYR A 104 9.83 5.20 -3.78
CA TYR A 104 9.00 4.78 -2.65
C TYR A 104 9.81 4.02 -1.59
N MET A 105 10.68 3.10 -2.01
CA MET A 105 11.59 2.37 -1.12
C MET A 105 12.54 3.32 -0.37
N ASP A 106 13.17 4.25 -1.08
CA ASP A 106 14.11 5.23 -0.52
C ASP A 106 13.44 6.16 0.50
N ALA A 107 12.19 6.57 0.25
CA ALA A 107 11.42 7.39 1.19
C ALA A 107 11.01 6.64 2.48
N LYS A 108 11.03 5.31 2.48
CA LYS A 108 10.61 4.46 3.60
C LYS A 108 11.77 3.87 4.40
N LEU A 109 12.96 3.82 3.81
CA LEU A 109 14.18 3.53 4.55
C LEU A 109 14.48 4.73 5.46
N PRO A 110 14.72 4.52 6.78
CA PRO A 110 15.20 5.61 7.61
C PRO A 110 16.51 6.08 6.99
N SER A 111 16.57 7.37 6.63
CA SER A 111 17.81 8.01 6.20
C SER A 111 18.87 7.59 7.22
N LYS A 112 19.89 6.83 6.80
CA LYS A 112 21.00 6.47 7.67
C LYS A 112 21.56 7.79 8.19
N LYS A 113 21.17 8.20 9.39
CA LYS A 113 21.82 9.30 10.10
C LYS A 113 23.25 8.81 10.28
N ILE A 114 24.14 9.32 9.44
CA ILE A 114 25.57 9.22 9.65
C ILE A 114 25.77 9.89 11.01
N ARG A 115 25.91 9.07 12.06
CA ARG A 115 26.40 9.54 13.35
C ARG A 115 27.88 9.81 13.14
N THR A 116 28.20 11.04 12.74
CA THR A 116 29.55 11.59 12.90
C THR A 116 29.83 11.59 14.40
N ARG A 117 30.86 10.82 14.79
CA ARG A 117 31.45 10.88 16.14
C ARG A 117 32.28 12.14 16.26
#